data_AF-F3ZMG9-F1
#
_entry.id   AF-F3ZMG9-F1
#
_cell.length_a   1.000
_cell.length_b   1.000
_cell.length_c   1.000
_cell.angle_alpha   90.00
_cell.angle_beta   90.00
_cell.angle_gamma   90.00
#
_symmetry.space_group_name_H-M   'P 1'
#
loop_
_entity.id
_entity.type
_entity.pdbx_description
1 polymer ?
#
loop_
_entity_poly.entity_id
_entity_poly.type
_entity_poly.pdbx_seq_one_letter_code
_entity_poly.pdbx_strand_id
1 'polypeptide(L)'
;MRRSSTRIRYFAPLAPADARGLAAVVHEETERDFGMLAPPVALHTPSPPLLAATWIMLRETLLATGRMTRGDKEAIASAVSQANSCPYCVQVHGTALHALLPGPDSAALAGGAADSVADPRLRALARWAATGREPAPLDPGHLPEAIGTAATFHYLNRMVNIFLGPPPIPADAPAAVRRVATLLMGRTLRQHALRHQEPGRSLDLLPSAPLPPDLHWARRTPTVAGAFARAAAAIDAPATPALTPSVRALLHERLAVWDGTPPGLATTWLDTALAELSPQDRPAGRLVLLTAFASYRVAEPAVLPFLRLGRTPDDLLALTSWAAFTTARHAATRLTDGETGTDAAGTEDATGRTAPSAVAPEPAPAGQCPVHPRTSPEPGPAPDTGASPDTGTSPGPGASPDSGTPPAPGTPPDPRTPPDPGPPPPEPTGGRKRR
;
A
#
# COMPACT_ATOMS: atom_id res chain seq x y z
N MET A 1 3.85 2.54 26.08
CA MET A 1 3.80 2.57 24.61
C MET A 1 4.83 3.55 24.07
N ARG A 2 5.79 3.14 23.23
CA ARG A 2 6.80 4.06 22.66
C ARG A 2 6.17 4.80 21.47
N ARG A 3 5.86 6.09 21.61
CA ARG A 3 5.36 6.94 20.51
C ARG A 3 6.52 7.28 19.56
N SER A 4 6.31 7.12 18.25
CA SER A 4 7.19 7.70 17.23
C SER A 4 6.99 9.22 17.16
N SER A 5 8.05 9.97 16.88
CA SER A 5 8.06 11.44 16.74
C SER A 5 7.51 11.95 15.40
N THR A 6 7.06 11.07 14.51
CA THR A 6 6.61 11.44 13.15
C THR A 6 5.24 12.12 13.18
N ARG A 7 5.17 13.38 12.72
CA ARG A 7 3.92 14.13 12.54
C ARG A 7 3.12 13.58 11.34
N ILE A 8 1.86 13.25 11.56
CA ILE A 8 0.87 12.96 10.51
C ILE A 8 0.24 14.27 10.04
N ARG A 9 0.10 14.45 8.73
CA ARG A 9 -0.50 15.62 8.08
C ARG A 9 -2.01 15.45 7.92
N TYR A 10 -2.72 16.57 7.84
CA TYR A 10 -4.16 16.71 7.52
C TYR A 10 -5.16 16.16 8.56
N PHE A 11 -4.77 15.24 9.45
CA PHE A 11 -5.61 14.77 10.55
C PHE A 11 -4.76 14.31 11.75
N ALA A 12 -5.40 14.20 12.91
CA ALA A 12 -4.79 13.61 14.10
C ALA A 12 -4.97 12.08 14.07
N PRO A 13 -3.91 11.29 14.30
CA PRO A 13 -4.06 9.84 14.44
C PRO A 13 -4.86 9.49 15.70
N LEU A 14 -5.56 8.36 15.66
CA LEU A 14 -6.23 7.82 16.85
C LEU A 14 -5.18 7.51 17.92
N ALA A 15 -5.36 8.07 19.11
CA ALA A 15 -4.45 7.74 20.19
C ALA A 15 -4.66 6.27 20.60
N PRO A 16 -3.60 5.54 20.94
CA PRO A 16 -3.71 4.13 21.31
C PRO A 16 -4.63 3.88 22.52
N ALA A 17 -4.65 4.81 23.48
CA ALA A 17 -5.55 4.75 24.64
C ALA A 17 -7.04 4.86 24.25
N ASP A 18 -7.33 5.44 23.09
CA ASP A 18 -8.67 5.66 22.56
C ASP A 18 -9.07 4.59 21.55
N ALA A 19 -8.14 3.70 21.16
CA ALA A 19 -8.42 2.62 20.23
C ALA A 19 -9.40 1.61 20.83
N ARG A 20 -10.42 1.23 20.05
CA ARG A 20 -11.45 0.24 20.43
C ARG A 20 -11.71 -0.69 19.23
N GLY A 21 -12.29 -1.86 19.50
CA GLY A 21 -12.65 -2.83 18.47
C GLY A 21 -11.47 -3.20 17.58
N LEU A 22 -11.69 -3.25 16.27
CA LEU A 22 -10.69 -3.62 15.27
C LEU A 22 -9.39 -2.80 15.38
N ALA A 23 -9.47 -1.49 15.65
CA ALA A 23 -8.28 -0.65 15.76
C ALA A 23 -7.39 -1.03 16.95
N ALA A 24 -8.00 -1.39 18.10
CA ALA A 24 -7.26 -1.86 19.26
C ALA A 24 -6.51 -3.17 18.96
N VAL A 25 -7.19 -4.12 18.31
CA VAL A 25 -6.58 -5.41 17.93
C VAL A 25 -5.40 -5.19 16.97
N VAL A 26 -5.55 -4.34 15.94
CA VAL A 26 -4.44 -4.04 15.02
C VAL A 26 -3.27 -3.38 15.74
N HIS A 27 -3.52 -2.45 16.67
CA HIS A 27 -2.46 -1.84 17.47
C HIS A 27 -1.69 -2.91 18.27
N GLU A 28 -2.39 -3.79 18.97
CA GLU A 28 -1.79 -4.87 19.76
C GLU A 28 -0.96 -5.83 18.89
N GLU A 29 -1.47 -6.25 17.73
CA GLU A 29 -0.71 -7.10 16.81
C GLU A 29 0.52 -6.39 16.24
N THR A 30 0.38 -5.11 15.87
CA THR A 30 1.49 -4.32 15.33
C THR A 30 2.60 -4.20 16.37
N GLU A 31 2.27 -3.92 17.63
CA GLU A 31 3.27 -3.85 18.69
C GLU A 31 3.94 -5.19 18.97
N ARG A 32 3.19 -6.28 18.96
CA ARG A 32 3.71 -7.63 19.19
C ARG A 32 4.71 -8.03 18.12
N ASP A 33 4.35 -7.86 16.86
CA ASP A 33 5.08 -8.42 15.73
C ASP A 33 6.14 -7.44 15.20
N PHE A 34 5.86 -6.13 15.22
CA PHE A 34 6.75 -5.07 14.75
C PHE A 34 7.55 -4.37 15.86
N GLY A 35 7.09 -4.44 17.12
CA GLY A 35 7.74 -3.84 18.29
C GLY A 35 7.29 -2.42 18.64
N MET A 36 6.48 -1.81 17.78
CA MET A 36 5.85 -0.51 17.97
C MET A 36 4.73 -0.32 16.96
N LEU A 37 3.76 0.54 17.25
CA LEU A 37 2.83 1.02 16.24
C LEU A 37 3.59 1.86 15.19
N ALA A 38 3.92 1.24 14.06
CA ALA A 38 4.70 1.85 13.00
C ALA A 38 3.94 3.03 12.37
N PRO A 39 4.53 4.23 12.20
CA PRO A 39 3.84 5.37 11.61
C PRO A 39 3.19 5.13 10.23
N PRO A 40 3.80 4.34 9.32
CA PRO A 40 3.16 3.97 8.06
C PRO A 40 1.85 3.16 8.22
N VAL A 41 1.69 2.44 9.33
CA VAL A 41 0.44 1.74 9.69
C VAL A 41 -0.50 2.72 10.41
N ALA A 42 0.02 3.45 11.40
CA ALA A 42 -0.73 4.37 12.25
C ALA A 42 -1.46 5.49 11.49
N LEU A 43 -0.96 5.90 10.32
CA LEU A 43 -1.61 6.93 9.51
C LEU A 43 -3.02 6.50 9.04
N HIS A 44 -3.34 5.21 9.05
CA HIS A 44 -4.65 4.69 8.63
C HIS A 44 -5.65 4.62 9.79
N THR A 45 -5.27 5.02 10.99
CA THR A 45 -6.11 4.93 12.20
C THR A 45 -7.49 5.60 12.13
N PRO A 46 -7.75 6.65 11.32
CA PRO A 46 -9.11 7.17 11.14
C PRO A 46 -10.09 6.12 10.56
N SER A 47 -9.59 5.11 9.86
CA SER A 47 -10.40 4.04 9.27
C SER A 47 -9.91 2.67 9.72
N PRO A 48 -10.57 2.02 10.71
CA PRO A 48 -10.19 0.68 11.17
C PRO A 48 -10.08 -0.37 10.04
N PRO A 49 -10.96 -0.38 9.01
CA PRO A 49 -10.78 -1.29 7.86
C PRO A 49 -9.49 -1.02 7.05
N LEU A 50 -9.14 0.24 6.79
CA LEU A 50 -7.90 0.59 6.07
C LEU A 50 -6.65 0.30 6.92
N LEU A 51 -6.76 0.52 8.23
CA LEU A 51 -5.72 0.16 9.20
C LEU A 51 -5.46 -1.34 9.18
N ALA A 52 -6.51 -2.17 9.24
CA ALA A 52 -6.39 -3.62 9.16
C ALA A 52 -5.86 -4.06 7.78
N ALA A 53 -6.37 -3.51 6.68
CA ALA A 53 -5.90 -3.82 5.32
C ALA A 53 -4.39 -3.58 5.16
N THR A 54 -3.92 -2.42 5.62
CA THR A 54 -2.49 -2.08 5.60
C THR A 54 -1.67 -3.02 6.46
N TRP A 55 -2.15 -3.34 7.66
CA TRP A 55 -1.46 -4.24 8.58
C TRP A 55 -1.34 -5.65 8.02
N ILE A 56 -2.43 -6.26 7.52
CA ILE A 56 -2.37 -7.63 7.00
C ILE A 56 -1.47 -7.74 5.77
N MET A 57 -1.47 -6.73 4.88
CA MET A 57 -0.55 -6.69 3.74
C MET A 57 0.91 -6.63 4.21
N LEU A 58 1.23 -5.75 5.16
CA LEU A 58 2.59 -5.62 5.69
C LEU A 58 3.04 -6.87 6.44
N ARG A 59 2.17 -7.40 7.31
CA ARG A 59 2.48 -8.55 8.15
C ARG A 59 2.75 -9.78 7.29
N GLU A 60 1.85 -10.12 6.38
CA GLU A 60 1.95 -11.38 5.62
C GLU A 60 3.04 -11.34 4.55
N THR A 61 3.42 -10.17 4.02
CA THR A 61 4.46 -10.10 2.99
C THR A 61 5.84 -9.88 3.56
N LEU A 62 5.98 -8.99 4.55
CA LEU A 62 7.28 -8.60 5.10
C LEU A 62 7.63 -9.35 6.40
N LEU A 63 6.67 -9.49 7.32
CA LEU A 63 6.96 -9.95 8.69
C LEU A 63 6.86 -11.46 8.86
N ALA A 64 5.83 -12.07 8.28
CA ALA A 64 5.55 -13.50 8.37
C ALA A 64 6.74 -14.33 7.87
N THR A 65 7.07 -15.38 8.62
CA THR A 65 8.13 -16.32 8.26
C THR A 65 7.64 -17.18 7.10
N GLY A 66 8.19 -16.94 5.93
CA GLY A 66 7.88 -17.65 4.70
C GLY A 66 9.11 -18.28 4.08
N ARG A 67 9.06 -18.49 2.76
CA ARG A 67 10.16 -19.03 1.96
C ARG A 67 11.30 -18.03 1.80
N MET A 68 10.99 -16.74 1.73
CA MET A 68 12.01 -15.71 1.58
C MET A 68 12.57 -15.29 2.92
N THR A 69 13.88 -15.01 2.95
CA THR A 69 14.51 -14.44 4.13
C THR A 69 13.98 -13.03 4.36
N ARG A 70 13.98 -12.59 5.63
CA ARG A 70 13.62 -11.21 5.97
C ARG A 70 14.57 -10.20 5.30
N GLY A 71 15.86 -10.53 5.16
CA GLY A 71 16.83 -9.67 4.48
C GLY A 71 16.48 -9.42 3.01
N ASP A 72 16.06 -10.45 2.27
CA ASP A 72 15.65 -10.31 0.86
C ASP A 72 14.39 -9.46 0.71
N LYS A 73 13.42 -9.62 1.62
CA LYS A 73 12.21 -8.80 1.66
C LYS A 73 12.54 -7.32 1.95
N GLU A 74 13.47 -7.05 2.87
CA GLU A 74 13.94 -5.68 3.15
C GLU A 74 14.74 -5.08 1.97
N ALA A 75 15.42 -5.90 1.17
CA ALA A 75 16.08 -5.46 -0.06
C ALA A 75 15.06 -5.00 -1.12
N ILE A 76 14.00 -5.78 -1.33
CA ILE A 76 12.87 -5.41 -2.20
C ILE A 76 12.23 -4.10 -1.70
N ALA A 77 11.89 -4.04 -0.40
CA ALA A 77 11.29 -2.86 0.21
C ALA A 77 12.15 -1.60 0.02
N SER A 78 13.47 -1.72 0.19
CA SER A 78 14.42 -0.64 0.01
C SER A 78 14.50 -0.18 -1.45
N ALA A 79 14.56 -1.11 -2.41
CA ALA A 79 14.63 -0.80 -3.84
C ALA A 79 13.35 -0.11 -4.35
N VAL A 80 12.18 -0.65 -3.99
CA VAL A 80 10.87 -0.05 -4.32
C VAL A 80 10.73 1.34 -3.70
N SER A 81 11.20 1.53 -2.47
CA SER A 81 11.13 2.81 -1.78
C SER A 81 12.01 3.88 -2.43
N GLN A 82 13.14 3.50 -3.01
CA GLN A 82 13.98 4.40 -3.82
C GLN A 82 13.28 4.75 -5.13
N ALA A 83 12.76 3.76 -5.86
CA ALA A 83 12.03 3.98 -7.10
C ALA A 83 10.81 4.90 -6.92
N ASN A 84 10.10 4.76 -5.79
CA ASN A 84 8.97 5.61 -5.42
C ASN A 84 9.37 6.96 -4.77
N SER A 85 10.66 7.29 -4.68
CA SER A 85 11.17 8.52 -4.05
C SER A 85 10.59 8.75 -2.65
N CYS A 86 10.68 7.74 -1.77
CA CYS A 86 10.11 7.78 -0.42
C CYS A 86 11.20 7.78 0.68
N PRO A 87 11.72 8.95 1.12
CA PRO A 87 12.85 9.03 2.04
C PRO A 87 12.64 8.34 3.39
N TYR A 88 11.41 8.37 3.91
CA TYR A 88 11.04 7.70 5.15
C TYR A 88 11.26 6.19 5.04
N CYS A 89 10.69 5.56 4.01
CA CYS A 89 10.81 4.12 3.81
C CYS A 89 12.24 3.73 3.44
N VAL A 90 12.95 4.53 2.63
CA VAL A 90 14.37 4.30 2.33
C VAL A 90 15.21 4.24 3.61
N GLN A 91 15.00 5.18 4.55
CA GLN A 91 15.77 5.17 5.80
C GLN A 91 15.44 3.97 6.70
N VAL A 92 14.15 3.66 6.87
CA VAL A 92 13.72 2.56 7.76
C VAL A 92 14.16 1.21 7.20
N HIS A 93 13.85 0.92 5.93
CA HIS A 93 14.13 -0.37 5.30
C HIS A 93 15.61 -0.53 4.97
N GLY A 94 16.32 0.54 4.60
CA GLY A 94 17.77 0.50 4.45
C GLY A 94 18.50 0.20 5.77
N THR A 95 18.01 0.74 6.89
CA THR A 95 18.56 0.42 8.22
C THR A 95 18.24 -1.02 8.63
N ALA A 96 17.02 -1.51 8.37
CA ALA A 96 16.65 -2.90 8.63
C ALA A 96 17.52 -3.87 7.80
N LEU A 97 17.67 -3.60 6.50
CA LEU A 97 18.50 -4.35 5.57
C LEU A 97 19.95 -4.41 6.06
N HIS A 98 20.55 -3.27 6.39
CA HIS A 98 21.92 -3.22 6.88
C HIS A 98 22.10 -3.99 8.20
N ALA A 99 21.11 -3.97 9.08
CA ALA A 99 21.16 -4.71 10.34
C ALA A 99 21.04 -6.23 10.13
N LEU A 100 20.34 -6.69 9.10
CA LEU A 100 20.12 -8.10 8.78
C LEU A 100 21.21 -8.70 7.89
N LEU A 101 21.73 -7.92 6.94
CA LEU A 101 22.75 -8.29 5.98
C LEU A 101 23.93 -7.30 6.07
N PRO A 102 24.72 -7.32 7.15
CA PRO A 102 25.80 -6.36 7.34
C PRO A 102 26.87 -6.54 6.25
N GLY A 103 27.20 -5.45 5.55
CA GLY A 103 28.20 -5.46 4.48
C GLY A 103 28.04 -4.29 3.51
N PRO A 104 29.02 -4.10 2.60
CA PRO A 104 29.02 -2.99 1.64
C PRO A 104 27.79 -3.01 0.71
N ASP A 105 27.30 -4.19 0.35
CA ASP A 105 26.16 -4.36 -0.55
C ASP A 105 24.85 -3.81 0.02
N SER A 106 24.58 -4.05 1.30
CA SER A 106 23.42 -3.47 1.99
C SER A 106 23.49 -1.95 2.07
N ALA A 107 24.68 -1.38 2.22
CA ALA A 107 24.90 0.06 2.27
C ALA A 107 24.73 0.69 0.88
N ALA A 108 25.23 0.03 -0.18
CA ALA A 108 25.03 0.44 -1.56
C ALA A 108 23.54 0.44 -1.92
N LEU A 109 22.81 -0.65 -1.58
CA LEU A 109 21.36 -0.71 -1.77
C LEU A 109 20.63 0.37 -0.98
N ALA A 110 20.92 0.55 0.31
CA ALA A 110 20.26 1.58 1.13
C ALA A 110 20.52 3.00 0.60
N GLY A 111 21.62 3.20 -0.14
CA GLY A 111 22.09 4.49 -0.62
C GLY A 111 21.71 4.88 -2.05
N GLY A 112 20.89 4.12 -2.79
CA GLY A 112 20.61 4.48 -4.20
C GLY A 112 21.43 3.71 -5.23
N ALA A 113 22.48 3.00 -4.81
CA ALA A 113 23.54 2.55 -5.68
C ALA A 113 23.42 1.05 -5.99
N ALA A 114 22.25 0.61 -6.46
CA ALA A 114 21.99 -0.80 -6.77
C ALA A 114 23.03 -1.39 -7.74
N ASP A 115 23.51 -0.60 -8.71
CA ASP A 115 24.54 -1.04 -9.66
C ASP A 115 25.92 -1.28 -9.05
N SER A 116 26.16 -0.74 -7.85
CA SER A 116 27.42 -0.92 -7.10
C SER A 116 27.40 -2.13 -6.15
N VAL A 117 26.29 -2.87 -6.06
CA VAL A 117 26.14 -4.06 -5.21
C VAL A 117 26.99 -5.21 -5.76
N ALA A 118 27.93 -5.77 -5.01
CA ALA A 118 28.82 -6.83 -5.48
C ALA A 118 28.08 -8.17 -5.69
N ASP A 119 27.20 -8.58 -4.76
CA ASP A 119 26.39 -9.80 -4.89
C ASP A 119 25.44 -9.71 -6.12
N PRO A 120 25.64 -10.53 -7.16
CA PRO A 120 24.83 -10.50 -8.37
C PRO A 120 23.37 -10.86 -8.12
N ARG A 121 23.08 -11.75 -7.15
CA ARG A 121 21.72 -12.15 -6.80
C ARG A 121 20.96 -10.98 -6.18
N LEU A 122 21.59 -10.31 -5.22
CA LEU A 122 21.00 -9.17 -4.53
C LEU A 122 20.83 -7.96 -5.46
N ARG A 123 21.80 -7.74 -6.36
CA ARG A 123 21.70 -6.72 -7.43
C ARG A 123 20.52 -6.97 -8.35
N ALA A 124 20.39 -8.18 -8.88
CA ALA A 124 19.29 -8.56 -9.77
C ALA A 124 17.94 -8.41 -9.05
N LEU A 125 17.84 -8.87 -7.79
CA LEU A 125 16.63 -8.77 -7.00
C LEU A 125 16.17 -7.31 -6.83
N ALA A 126 17.11 -6.41 -6.52
CA ALA A 126 16.82 -4.99 -6.36
C ALA A 126 16.39 -4.32 -7.67
N ARG A 127 17.06 -4.63 -8.80
CA ARG A 127 16.70 -4.09 -10.12
C ARG A 127 15.33 -4.54 -10.59
N TRP A 128 15.05 -5.84 -10.45
CA TRP A 128 13.73 -6.40 -10.73
C TRP A 128 12.66 -5.70 -9.89
N ALA A 129 12.85 -5.63 -8.57
CA ALA A 129 11.89 -5.00 -7.67
C ALA A 129 11.65 -3.51 -7.96
N ALA A 130 12.68 -2.76 -8.37
CA ALA A 130 12.58 -1.34 -8.63
C ALA A 130 11.86 -1.00 -9.95
N THR A 131 11.96 -1.86 -10.96
CA THR A 131 11.55 -1.52 -12.33
C THR A 131 10.53 -2.47 -12.95
N GLY A 132 10.54 -3.74 -12.56
CA GLY A 132 9.77 -4.82 -13.20
C GLY A 132 10.05 -5.00 -14.69
N ARG A 133 11.19 -4.53 -15.19
CA ARG A 133 11.59 -4.66 -16.61
C ARG A 133 12.35 -5.93 -16.91
N GLU A 134 13.11 -6.41 -15.93
CA GLU A 134 13.85 -7.67 -16.03
C GLU A 134 12.99 -8.84 -15.54
N PRO A 135 13.22 -10.08 -16.00
CA PRO A 135 12.60 -11.26 -15.39
C PRO A 135 12.96 -11.40 -13.91
N ALA A 136 12.04 -11.95 -13.11
CA ALA A 136 12.30 -12.16 -11.70
C ALA A 136 13.47 -13.15 -11.49
N PRO A 137 14.52 -12.78 -10.73
CA PRO A 137 15.69 -13.62 -10.48
C PRO A 137 15.43 -14.60 -9.33
N LEU A 138 14.24 -15.18 -9.28
CA LEU A 138 13.70 -15.92 -8.16
C LEU A 138 13.02 -17.21 -8.61
N ASP A 139 13.11 -18.25 -7.80
CA ASP A 139 12.28 -19.44 -8.00
C ASP A 139 10.78 -19.07 -7.93
N PRO A 140 9.91 -19.75 -8.71
CA PRO A 140 8.47 -19.49 -8.69
C PRO A 140 7.82 -19.58 -7.31
N GLY A 141 8.42 -20.35 -6.38
CA GLY A 141 7.95 -20.46 -5.00
C GLY A 141 8.15 -19.20 -4.15
N HIS A 142 9.09 -18.34 -4.51
CA HIS A 142 9.38 -17.08 -3.80
C HIS A 142 8.57 -15.89 -4.34
N LEU A 143 8.07 -15.98 -5.59
CA LEU A 143 7.39 -14.88 -6.27
C LEU A 143 6.21 -14.27 -5.49
N PRO A 144 5.29 -15.04 -4.86
CA PRO A 144 4.19 -14.43 -4.13
C PRO A 144 4.64 -13.53 -2.98
N GLU A 145 5.68 -13.94 -2.24
CA GLU A 145 6.23 -13.13 -1.14
C GLU A 145 7.00 -11.92 -1.66
N ALA A 146 7.76 -12.09 -2.74
CA ALA A 146 8.53 -11.02 -3.37
C ALA A 146 7.63 -9.92 -3.96
N ILE A 147 6.67 -10.31 -4.80
CA ILE A 147 5.71 -9.41 -5.45
C ILE A 147 4.79 -8.79 -4.39
N GLY A 148 4.35 -9.57 -3.40
CA GLY A 148 3.57 -9.05 -2.28
C GLY A 148 4.32 -8.00 -1.48
N THR A 149 5.62 -8.20 -1.24
CA THR A 149 6.46 -7.20 -0.57
C THR A 149 6.52 -5.93 -1.41
N ALA A 150 6.82 -6.05 -2.72
CA ALA A 150 6.87 -4.90 -3.61
C ALA A 150 5.53 -4.14 -3.67
N ALA A 151 4.41 -4.85 -3.82
CA ALA A 151 3.07 -4.27 -3.85
C ALA A 151 2.73 -3.52 -2.55
N THR A 152 3.02 -4.12 -1.39
CA THR A 152 2.85 -3.46 -0.09
C THR A 152 3.65 -2.15 -0.02
N PHE A 153 4.87 -2.11 -0.57
CA PHE A 153 5.68 -0.90 -0.56
C PHE A 153 5.27 0.12 -1.61
N HIS A 154 4.80 -0.29 -2.78
CA HIS A 154 4.15 0.62 -3.72
C HIS A 154 2.96 1.34 -3.08
N TYR A 155 2.16 0.64 -2.28
CA TYR A 155 1.08 1.23 -1.50
C TYR A 155 1.61 2.15 -0.39
N LEU A 156 2.42 1.62 0.53
CA LEU A 156 2.89 2.35 1.71
C LEU A 156 3.71 3.58 1.35
N ASN A 157 4.60 3.52 0.35
CA ASN A 157 5.40 4.67 -0.06
C ASN A 157 4.54 5.85 -0.48
N ARG A 158 3.44 5.60 -1.20
CA ARG A 158 2.52 6.65 -1.66
C ARG A 158 1.79 7.28 -0.48
N MET A 159 1.26 6.47 0.42
CA MET A 159 0.60 6.95 1.63
C MET A 159 1.56 7.72 2.55
N VAL A 160 2.78 7.22 2.72
CA VAL A 160 3.83 7.86 3.52
C VAL A 160 4.22 9.21 2.92
N ASN A 161 4.43 9.29 1.60
CA ASN A 161 4.75 10.54 0.92
C ASN A 161 3.66 11.61 1.05
N ILE A 162 2.40 11.22 1.23
CA ILE A 162 1.27 12.15 1.39
C ILE A 162 1.08 12.57 2.85
N PHE A 163 1.16 11.62 3.79
CA PHE A 163 0.69 11.86 5.17
C PHE A 163 1.80 12.00 6.19
N LEU A 164 2.97 11.39 5.99
CA LEU A 164 4.04 11.47 6.99
C LEU A 164 4.95 12.68 6.75
N GLY A 165 5.51 13.18 7.84
CA GLY A 165 6.58 14.17 7.85
C GLY A 165 7.96 13.57 7.55
N PRO A 166 9.05 14.26 7.94
CA PRO A 166 10.41 13.82 7.64
C PRO A 166 10.73 12.43 8.22
N PRO A 167 11.78 11.76 7.70
CA PRO A 167 12.22 10.46 8.19
C PRO A 167 12.59 10.49 9.69
N PRO A 168 12.56 9.34 10.40
CA PRO A 168 12.79 9.28 11.85
C PRO A 168 14.10 9.91 12.33
N ILE A 169 15.17 9.77 11.54
CA ILE A 169 16.47 10.39 11.79
C ILE A 169 16.59 11.58 10.85
N PRO A 170 16.57 12.82 11.37
CA PRO A 170 16.67 14.03 10.56
C PRO A 170 18.02 14.09 9.81
N ALA A 171 17.98 14.55 8.56
CA ALA A 171 19.16 14.66 7.70
C ALA A 171 20.15 15.74 8.21
N ASP A 172 19.61 16.79 8.84
CA ASP A 172 20.33 17.92 9.42
C ASP A 172 20.93 17.64 10.81
N ALA A 173 20.60 16.48 11.42
CA ALA A 173 21.19 16.09 12.70
C ALA A 173 22.71 15.85 12.56
N PRO A 174 23.53 16.15 13.60
CA PRO A 174 24.98 15.91 13.57
C PRO A 174 25.34 14.45 13.26
N ALA A 175 26.40 14.23 12.49
CA ALA A 175 26.77 12.90 12.00
C ALA A 175 26.96 11.85 13.12
N ALA A 176 27.51 12.25 14.27
CA ALA A 176 27.64 11.37 15.42
C ALA A 176 26.27 10.92 15.98
N VAL A 177 25.32 11.85 16.10
CA VAL A 177 23.96 11.59 16.57
C VAL A 177 23.23 10.66 15.59
N ARG A 178 23.33 10.93 14.27
CA ARG A 178 22.73 10.06 13.25
C ARG A 178 23.27 8.64 13.33
N ARG A 179 24.59 8.47 13.46
CA ARG A 179 25.22 7.14 13.59
C ARG A 179 24.67 6.37 14.79
N VAL A 180 24.60 7.00 15.96
CA VAL A 180 24.06 6.37 17.18
C VAL A 180 22.59 6.01 17.01
N ALA A 181 21.78 6.92 16.46
CA ALA A 181 20.36 6.68 16.21
C ALA A 181 20.13 5.52 15.23
N THR A 182 20.88 5.47 14.13
CA THR A 182 20.81 4.37 13.13
C THR A 182 21.16 3.03 13.77
N LEU A 183 22.21 2.95 14.60
CA LEU A 183 22.60 1.73 15.29
C LEU A 183 21.50 1.23 16.26
N LEU A 184 20.91 2.14 17.04
CA LEU A 184 19.83 1.79 17.97
C LEU A 184 18.57 1.32 17.22
N MET A 185 18.20 2.02 16.14
CA MET A 185 17.08 1.63 15.28
C MET A 185 17.33 0.26 14.67
N GLY A 186 18.50 0.04 14.06
CA GLY A 186 18.88 -1.23 13.44
C GLY A 186 18.88 -2.40 14.44
N ARG A 187 19.38 -2.19 15.67
CA ARG A 187 19.33 -3.22 16.72
C ARG A 187 17.90 -3.61 17.06
N THR A 188 17.01 -2.63 17.22
CA THR A 188 15.59 -2.87 17.54
C THR A 188 14.89 -3.60 16.41
N LEU A 189 15.05 -3.14 15.16
CA LEU A 189 14.47 -3.77 13.97
C LEU A 189 14.95 -5.22 13.83
N ARG A 190 16.26 -5.48 13.99
CA ARG A 190 16.84 -6.83 13.92
C ARG A 190 16.25 -7.77 14.98
N GLN A 191 16.04 -7.29 16.21
CA GLN A 191 15.49 -8.12 17.29
C GLN A 191 14.08 -8.64 16.98
N HIS A 192 13.25 -7.84 16.30
CA HIS A 192 11.92 -8.26 15.87
C HIS A 192 11.95 -9.06 14.57
N ALA A 193 12.81 -8.69 13.62
CA ALA A 193 12.94 -9.33 12.32
C ALA A 193 13.40 -10.79 12.38
N LEU A 194 14.13 -11.19 13.43
CA LEU A 194 14.61 -12.58 13.61
C LEU A 194 13.60 -13.49 14.32
N ARG A 195 12.47 -12.96 14.80
CA ARG A 195 11.45 -13.77 15.46
C ARG A 195 10.65 -14.54 14.43
N HIS A 196 10.30 -15.79 14.73
CA HIS A 196 9.32 -16.51 13.95
C HIS A 196 7.96 -15.82 14.07
N GLN A 197 7.38 -15.49 12.93
CA GLN A 197 6.05 -14.90 12.82
C GLN A 197 5.19 -15.88 12.04
N GLU A 198 4.26 -16.53 12.71
CA GLU A 198 3.37 -17.51 12.09
C GLU A 198 2.54 -16.83 11.00
N PRO A 199 2.59 -17.33 9.74
CA PRO A 199 1.78 -16.82 8.65
C PRO A 199 0.29 -16.97 8.92
N GLY A 200 -0.51 -16.02 8.45
CA GLY A 200 -1.96 -16.09 8.45
C GLY A 200 -2.67 -15.59 9.71
N ARG A 201 -1.94 -15.34 10.81
CA ARG A 201 -2.57 -14.96 12.10
C ARG A 201 -3.43 -13.69 12.05
N SER A 202 -3.11 -12.76 11.15
CA SER A 202 -3.86 -11.50 11.03
C SER A 202 -5.00 -11.56 10.00
N LEU A 203 -5.21 -12.67 9.32
CA LEU A 203 -6.19 -12.75 8.22
C LEU A 203 -7.62 -12.56 8.69
N ASP A 204 -7.93 -12.98 9.91
CA ASP A 204 -9.29 -12.89 10.48
C ASP A 204 -9.65 -11.47 10.96
N LEU A 205 -8.71 -10.51 10.87
CA LEU A 205 -9.00 -9.10 11.10
C LEU A 205 -9.96 -8.50 10.07
N LEU A 206 -10.05 -9.11 8.88
CA LEU A 206 -10.93 -8.67 7.80
C LEU A 206 -11.76 -9.87 7.26
N PRO A 207 -13.01 -9.63 6.85
CA PRO A 207 -13.87 -10.67 6.27
C PRO A 207 -13.26 -11.31 5.04
N SER A 208 -13.51 -12.61 4.84
CA SER A 208 -13.02 -13.30 3.64
C SER A 208 -13.56 -12.69 2.35
N ALA A 209 -12.69 -12.57 1.34
CA ALA A 209 -13.00 -11.97 0.06
C ALA A 209 -12.37 -12.78 -1.09
N PRO A 210 -12.97 -12.76 -2.29
CA PRO A 210 -12.39 -13.39 -3.47
C PRO A 210 -11.12 -12.65 -3.92
N LEU A 211 -10.12 -13.40 -4.39
CA LEU A 211 -8.89 -12.82 -4.91
C LEU A 211 -9.15 -12.16 -6.29
N PRO A 212 -8.89 -10.86 -6.46
CA PRO A 212 -9.00 -10.19 -7.75
C PRO A 212 -8.14 -10.86 -8.85
N PRO A 213 -8.58 -10.89 -10.12
CA PRO A 213 -7.85 -11.57 -11.20
C PRO A 213 -6.43 -11.05 -11.45
N ASP A 214 -6.22 -9.74 -11.32
CA ASP A 214 -4.93 -9.06 -11.44
C ASP A 214 -3.96 -9.38 -10.28
N LEU A 215 -4.43 -10.05 -9.23
CA LEU A 215 -3.61 -10.51 -8.09
C LEU A 215 -3.32 -12.01 -8.13
N HIS A 216 -3.45 -12.64 -9.30
CA HIS A 216 -3.24 -14.08 -9.49
C HIS A 216 -1.84 -14.57 -9.09
N TRP A 217 -0.82 -13.71 -9.13
CA TRP A 217 0.54 -13.99 -8.67
C TRP A 217 0.59 -14.45 -7.19
N ALA A 218 -0.40 -14.06 -6.37
CA ALA A 218 -0.45 -14.43 -4.96
C ALA A 218 -0.95 -15.87 -4.72
N ARG A 219 -1.63 -16.50 -5.69
CA ARG A 219 -2.41 -17.74 -5.49
C ARG A 219 -1.62 -18.90 -4.90
N ARG A 220 -0.32 -18.99 -5.17
CA ARG A 220 0.55 -20.08 -4.71
C ARG A 220 0.91 -19.99 -3.22
N THR A 221 0.62 -18.87 -2.56
CA THR A 221 0.82 -18.66 -1.13
C THR A 221 -0.51 -18.21 -0.50
N PRO A 222 -1.30 -19.15 0.09
CA PRO A 222 -2.66 -18.86 0.58
C PRO A 222 -2.75 -17.68 1.55
N THR A 223 -1.74 -17.47 2.40
CA THR A 223 -1.73 -16.36 3.36
C THR A 223 -1.55 -15.00 2.68
N VAL A 224 -0.65 -14.91 1.69
CA VAL A 224 -0.48 -13.70 0.86
C VAL A 224 -1.74 -13.45 0.03
N ALA A 225 -2.28 -14.47 -0.63
CA ALA A 225 -3.54 -14.36 -1.38
C ALA A 225 -4.69 -13.88 -0.49
N GLY A 226 -4.83 -14.46 0.70
CA GLY A 226 -5.84 -14.08 1.68
C GLY A 226 -5.70 -12.63 2.13
N ALA A 227 -4.47 -12.17 2.40
CA ALA A 227 -4.20 -10.80 2.81
C ALA A 227 -4.58 -9.79 1.73
N PHE A 228 -4.14 -10.02 0.49
CA PHE A 228 -4.42 -9.10 -0.61
C PHE A 228 -5.89 -9.10 -1.04
N ALA A 229 -6.56 -10.25 -1.02
CA ALA A 229 -8.00 -10.31 -1.32
C ALA A 229 -8.82 -9.49 -0.31
N ARG A 230 -8.51 -9.62 0.98
CA ARG A 230 -9.15 -8.87 2.08
C ARG A 230 -8.85 -7.38 2.00
N ALA A 231 -7.58 -7.04 1.76
CA ALA A 231 -7.17 -5.66 1.61
C ALA A 231 -7.86 -4.99 0.42
N ALA A 232 -7.99 -5.68 -0.71
CA ALA A 232 -8.71 -5.17 -1.88
C ALA A 232 -10.17 -4.82 -1.53
N ALA A 233 -10.91 -5.74 -0.91
CA ALA A 233 -12.29 -5.48 -0.50
C ALA A 233 -12.41 -4.31 0.50
N ALA A 234 -11.49 -4.23 1.47
CA ALA A 234 -11.50 -3.20 2.51
C ALA A 234 -11.06 -1.81 2.00
N ILE A 235 -10.21 -1.75 0.96
CA ILE A 235 -9.75 -0.49 0.34
C ILE A 235 -10.75 0.01 -0.70
N ASP A 236 -11.37 -0.89 -1.47
CA ASP A 236 -12.31 -0.50 -2.53
C ASP A 236 -13.64 0.04 -1.98
N ALA A 237 -14.15 -0.50 -0.86
CA ALA A 237 -15.45 -0.10 -0.33
C ALA A 237 -15.53 1.39 0.12
N PRO A 238 -14.61 1.91 0.96
CA PRO A 238 -14.69 3.28 1.47
C PRO A 238 -14.46 4.36 0.42
N ALA A 239 -13.79 4.05 -0.70
CA ALA A 239 -13.49 5.03 -1.74
C ALA A 239 -14.70 5.40 -2.61
N THR A 240 -15.75 4.56 -2.60
CA THR A 240 -16.91 4.68 -3.49
C THR A 240 -17.61 6.06 -3.44
N PRO A 241 -17.87 6.68 -2.27
CA PRO A 241 -18.54 7.99 -2.21
C PRO A 241 -17.68 9.17 -2.69
N ALA A 242 -16.36 9.02 -2.67
CA ALA A 242 -15.40 10.06 -3.06
C ALA A 242 -14.92 9.93 -4.51
N LEU A 243 -15.18 8.79 -5.15
CA LEU A 243 -14.63 8.43 -6.46
C LEU A 243 -15.71 8.33 -7.53
N THR A 244 -15.79 9.35 -8.38
CA THR A 244 -16.67 9.33 -9.55
C THR A 244 -16.19 8.36 -10.63
N PRO A 245 -17.09 7.83 -11.48
CA PRO A 245 -16.70 6.93 -12.58
C PRO A 245 -15.66 7.52 -13.53
N SER A 246 -15.72 8.84 -13.79
CA SER A 246 -14.77 9.58 -14.63
C SER A 246 -13.36 9.56 -14.05
N VAL A 247 -13.20 9.86 -12.76
CA VAL A 247 -11.90 9.83 -12.08
C VAL A 247 -11.33 8.41 -11.99
N ARG A 248 -12.20 7.41 -11.75
CA ARG A 248 -11.81 5.99 -11.75
C ARG A 248 -11.27 5.57 -13.12
N ALA A 249 -12.04 5.84 -14.18
CA ALA A 249 -11.66 5.51 -15.56
C ALA A 249 -10.33 6.17 -15.94
N LEU A 250 -10.18 7.46 -15.64
CA LEU A 250 -8.95 8.20 -15.93
C LEU A 250 -7.72 7.54 -15.31
N LEU A 251 -7.75 7.13 -14.03
CA LEU A 251 -6.59 6.45 -13.44
C LEU A 251 -6.27 5.15 -14.18
N HIS A 252 -7.28 4.32 -14.47
CA HIS A 252 -7.06 3.05 -15.15
C HIS A 252 -6.49 3.23 -16.56
N GLU A 253 -7.00 4.20 -17.33
CA GLU A 253 -6.48 4.55 -18.65
C GLU A 253 -5.01 4.99 -18.59
N ARG A 254 -4.65 5.82 -17.61
CA ARG A 254 -3.26 6.26 -17.43
C ARG A 254 -2.34 5.13 -16.97
N LEU A 255 -2.81 4.25 -16.09
CA LEU A 255 -2.04 3.08 -15.68
C LEU A 255 -1.81 2.10 -16.83
N ALA A 256 -2.79 1.92 -17.73
CA ALA A 256 -2.66 0.99 -18.86
C ALA A 256 -1.47 1.30 -19.78
N VAL A 257 -1.07 2.57 -19.89
CA VAL A 257 0.07 3.02 -20.71
C VAL A 257 1.30 3.41 -19.88
N TRP A 258 1.25 3.25 -18.55
CA TRP A 258 2.35 3.63 -17.67
C TRP A 258 3.42 2.54 -17.61
N ASP A 259 4.67 2.93 -17.86
CA ASP A 259 5.83 2.03 -17.91
C ASP A 259 6.54 1.87 -16.55
N GLY A 260 5.95 2.39 -15.47
CA GLY A 260 6.56 2.42 -14.15
C GLY A 260 7.45 3.63 -13.88
N THR A 261 7.77 4.44 -14.90
CA THR A 261 8.67 5.58 -14.75
C THR A 261 7.96 6.76 -14.10
N PRO A 262 8.57 7.43 -13.10
CA PRO A 262 8.00 8.66 -12.54
C PRO A 262 7.84 9.73 -13.63
N PRO A 263 6.77 10.54 -13.61
CA PRO A 263 6.62 11.62 -14.55
C PRO A 263 7.71 12.67 -14.32
N GLY A 264 8.13 13.34 -15.40
CA GLY A 264 9.11 14.42 -15.34
C GLY A 264 8.67 15.63 -14.49
N LEU A 265 9.56 16.61 -14.36
CA LEU A 265 9.31 17.81 -13.55
C LEU A 265 8.12 18.64 -14.05
N ALA A 266 7.90 18.66 -15.37
CA ALA A 266 6.78 19.34 -16.01
C ALA A 266 5.43 18.84 -15.47
N THR A 267 4.44 19.74 -15.40
CA THR A 267 3.06 19.40 -14.98
C THR A 267 2.12 19.15 -16.15
N THR A 268 2.60 19.29 -17.40
CA THR A 268 1.78 19.15 -18.61
C THR A 268 1.03 17.82 -18.66
N TRP A 269 1.65 16.71 -18.27
CA TRP A 269 1.00 15.40 -18.17
C TRP A 269 -0.23 15.42 -17.25
N LEU A 270 -0.16 16.16 -16.13
CA LEU A 270 -1.23 16.28 -15.15
C LEU A 270 -2.31 17.23 -15.67
N ASP A 271 -1.92 18.39 -16.19
CA ASP A 271 -2.86 19.39 -16.66
C ASP A 271 -3.65 18.90 -17.89
N THR A 272 -3.01 18.16 -18.81
CA THR A 272 -3.68 17.48 -19.93
C THR A 272 -4.68 16.43 -19.43
N ALA A 273 -4.29 15.56 -18.51
CA ALA A 273 -5.19 14.53 -17.97
C ALA A 273 -6.38 15.14 -17.21
N LEU A 274 -6.19 16.25 -16.50
CA LEU A 274 -7.26 16.94 -15.77
C LEU A 274 -8.21 17.73 -16.68
N ALA A 275 -7.79 18.08 -17.90
CA ALA A 275 -8.64 18.77 -18.86
C ALA A 275 -9.81 17.88 -19.34
N GLU A 276 -9.63 16.55 -19.32
CA GLU A 276 -10.65 15.54 -19.65
C GLU A 276 -11.75 15.44 -18.58
N LEU A 277 -11.47 15.92 -17.37
CA LEU A 277 -12.42 15.91 -16.26
C LEU A 277 -13.28 17.17 -16.20
N SER A 278 -14.52 16.97 -15.76
CA SER A 278 -15.41 18.07 -15.37
C SER A 278 -14.76 18.94 -14.28
N PRO A 279 -15.09 20.25 -14.20
CA PRO A 279 -14.55 21.11 -13.15
C PRO A 279 -14.74 20.58 -11.72
N GLN A 280 -15.82 19.82 -11.48
CA GLN A 280 -16.13 19.22 -10.18
C GLN A 280 -15.22 18.02 -9.84
N ASP A 281 -14.81 17.25 -10.84
CA ASP A 281 -13.97 16.06 -10.67
C ASP A 281 -12.47 16.39 -10.57
N ARG A 282 -12.04 17.54 -11.08
CA ARG A 282 -10.61 17.92 -11.15
C ARG A 282 -9.87 17.87 -9.82
N PRO A 283 -10.43 18.29 -8.66
CA PRO A 283 -9.73 18.15 -7.38
C PRO A 283 -9.45 16.70 -7.00
N ALA A 284 -10.43 15.80 -7.17
CA ALA A 284 -10.26 14.38 -6.90
C ALA A 284 -9.29 13.74 -7.91
N GLY A 285 -9.45 14.03 -9.20
CA GLY A 285 -8.54 13.58 -10.25
C GLY A 285 -7.09 13.99 -10.01
N ARG A 286 -6.86 15.23 -9.54
CA ARG A 286 -5.52 15.73 -9.22
C ARG A 286 -4.88 14.92 -8.10
N LEU A 287 -5.63 14.65 -7.03
CA LEU A 287 -5.15 13.83 -5.92
C LEU A 287 -4.88 12.40 -6.34
N VAL A 288 -5.77 11.79 -7.12
CA VAL A 288 -5.62 10.42 -7.61
C VAL A 288 -4.38 10.27 -8.48
N LEU A 289 -4.20 11.15 -9.48
CA LEU A 289 -3.07 11.10 -10.40
C LEU A 289 -1.74 11.40 -9.69
N LEU A 290 -1.70 12.41 -8.81
CA LEU A 290 -0.50 12.68 -8.02
C LEU A 290 -0.18 11.53 -7.07
N THR A 291 -1.17 10.93 -6.41
CA THR A 291 -0.96 9.77 -5.54
C THR A 291 -0.36 8.60 -6.31
N ALA A 292 -0.89 8.32 -7.51
CA ALA A 292 -0.44 7.23 -8.35
C ALA A 292 1.01 7.43 -8.85
N PHE A 293 1.28 8.59 -9.46
CA PHE A 293 2.49 8.77 -10.27
C PHE A 293 3.57 9.60 -9.59
N ALA A 294 3.22 10.48 -8.65
CA ALA A 294 4.17 11.42 -8.05
C ALA A 294 3.77 11.83 -6.62
N SER A 295 3.54 10.84 -5.75
CA SER A 295 2.99 11.07 -4.39
C SER A 295 3.84 12.02 -3.53
N TYR A 296 5.15 12.07 -3.78
CA TYR A 296 6.09 13.02 -3.14
C TYR A 296 5.84 14.49 -3.51
N ARG A 297 5.03 14.76 -4.54
CA ARG A 297 4.58 16.11 -4.94
C ARG A 297 3.24 16.50 -4.32
N VAL A 298 2.59 15.61 -3.58
CA VAL A 298 1.32 15.93 -2.89
C VAL A 298 1.62 16.84 -1.70
N ALA A 299 1.24 18.09 -1.86
CA ALA A 299 1.32 19.13 -0.86
C ALA A 299 -0.05 19.78 -0.64
N GLU A 300 -0.14 20.70 0.31
CA GLU A 300 -1.36 21.42 0.67
C GLU A 300 -2.14 21.99 -0.54
N PRO A 301 -1.51 22.58 -1.59
CA PRO A 301 -2.24 23.06 -2.76
C PRO A 301 -2.96 21.98 -3.58
N ALA A 302 -2.54 20.71 -3.49
CA ALA A 302 -3.24 19.59 -4.12
C ALA A 302 -4.40 19.08 -3.27
N VAL A 303 -4.30 19.20 -1.94
CA VAL A 303 -5.28 18.68 -0.97
C VAL A 303 -6.42 19.66 -0.71
N LEU A 304 -6.12 20.95 -0.52
CA LEU A 304 -7.13 21.95 -0.16
C LEU A 304 -8.31 22.05 -1.13
N PRO A 305 -8.13 22.02 -2.47
CA PRO A 305 -9.25 22.07 -3.40
C PRO A 305 -10.24 20.92 -3.22
N PHE A 306 -9.76 19.73 -2.86
CA PHE A 306 -10.61 18.56 -2.60
C PHE A 306 -11.42 18.72 -1.31
N LEU A 307 -10.77 19.17 -0.23
CA LEU A 307 -11.45 19.42 1.05
C LEU A 307 -12.49 20.55 0.95
N ARG A 308 -12.25 21.57 0.11
CA ARG A 308 -13.20 22.67 -0.15
C ARG A 308 -14.51 22.21 -0.82
N LEU A 309 -14.57 20.98 -1.35
CA LEU A 309 -15.82 20.37 -1.84
C LEU A 309 -16.69 19.80 -0.70
N GLY A 310 -16.38 20.10 0.57
CA GLY A 310 -17.06 19.53 1.74
C GLY A 310 -16.62 18.10 2.07
N ARG A 311 -15.46 17.67 1.54
CA ARG A 311 -14.87 16.35 1.79
C ARG A 311 -14.13 16.33 3.12
N THR A 312 -14.20 15.19 3.79
CA THR A 312 -13.58 14.95 5.10
C THR A 312 -12.15 14.43 4.97
N PRO A 313 -11.35 14.45 6.04
CA PRO A 313 -10.08 13.73 6.07
C PRO A 313 -10.22 12.22 5.81
N ASP A 314 -11.36 11.63 6.15
CA ASP A 314 -11.66 10.22 5.88
C ASP A 314 -11.87 9.98 4.38
N ASP A 315 -12.55 10.89 3.68
CA ASP A 315 -12.66 10.86 2.21
C ASP A 315 -11.28 10.99 1.54
N LEU A 316 -10.41 11.85 2.08
CA LEU A 316 -9.04 12.01 1.59
C LEU A 316 -8.23 10.72 1.78
N LEU A 317 -8.31 10.11 2.97
CA LEU A 317 -7.63 8.85 3.26
C LEU A 317 -8.15 7.72 2.37
N ALA A 318 -9.46 7.61 2.19
CA ALA A 318 -10.07 6.59 1.33
C ALA A 318 -9.67 6.75 -0.15
N LEU A 319 -9.77 7.97 -0.69
CA LEU A 319 -9.42 8.26 -2.08
C LEU A 319 -7.93 7.96 -2.37
N THR A 320 -7.04 8.41 -1.49
CA THR A 320 -5.60 8.21 -1.63
C THR A 320 -5.19 6.75 -1.42
N SER A 321 -5.82 6.04 -0.47
CA SER A 321 -5.61 4.60 -0.28
C SER A 321 -6.02 3.81 -1.53
N TRP A 322 -7.16 4.14 -2.13
CA TRP A 322 -7.61 3.52 -3.36
C TRP A 322 -6.65 3.78 -4.53
N ALA A 323 -6.24 5.02 -4.75
CA ALA A 323 -5.30 5.36 -5.83
C ALA A 323 -3.93 4.69 -5.62
N ALA A 324 -3.42 4.68 -4.38
CA ALA A 324 -2.16 4.03 -4.03
C ALA A 324 -2.23 2.51 -4.24
N PHE A 325 -3.32 1.86 -3.81
CA PHE A 325 -3.48 0.41 -3.93
C PHE A 325 -3.74 -0.01 -5.37
N THR A 326 -4.54 0.73 -6.13
CA THR A 326 -4.75 0.49 -7.57
C THR A 326 -3.43 0.56 -8.33
N THR A 327 -2.58 1.54 -8.01
CA THR A 327 -1.24 1.64 -8.60
C THR A 327 -0.33 0.50 -8.16
N ALA A 328 -0.40 0.09 -6.90
CA ALA A 328 0.37 -1.03 -6.37
C ALA A 328 0.01 -2.37 -7.03
N ARG A 329 -1.27 -2.62 -7.29
CA ARG A 329 -1.76 -3.79 -8.04
C ARG A 329 -1.19 -3.80 -9.45
N HIS A 330 -1.25 -2.65 -10.14
CA HIS A 330 -0.69 -2.53 -11.48
C HIS A 330 0.83 -2.78 -11.50
N ALA A 331 1.58 -2.22 -10.54
CA ALA A 331 3.01 -2.48 -10.41
C ALA A 331 3.32 -3.97 -10.12
N ALA A 332 2.48 -4.64 -9.32
CA ALA A 332 2.60 -6.06 -9.04
C ALA A 332 2.36 -6.94 -10.28
N THR A 333 1.38 -6.59 -11.12
CA THR A 333 1.15 -7.25 -12.41
C THR A 333 2.38 -7.12 -13.31
N ARG A 334 2.95 -5.91 -13.43
CA ARG A 334 4.19 -5.69 -14.21
C ARG A 334 5.36 -6.54 -13.73
N LEU A 335 5.53 -6.70 -12.41
CA LEU A 335 6.57 -7.56 -11.84
C LEU A 335 6.36 -9.05 -12.14
N THR A 336 5.13 -9.45 -12.45
CA THR A 336 4.77 -10.82 -12.85
C THR A 336 5.05 -11.06 -14.33
N ASP A 337 4.73 -10.08 -15.17
CA ASP A 337 4.78 -10.19 -16.63
C ASP A 337 6.17 -9.88 -17.23
N GLY A 338 7.09 -9.35 -16.40
CA GLY A 338 8.44 -8.84 -16.71
C GLY A 338 8.84 -8.95 -18.17
N GLU A 339 8.80 -7.80 -18.89
CA GLU A 339 8.89 -7.68 -20.36
C GLU A 339 9.19 -9.03 -21.04
N THR A 340 8.14 -9.83 -21.27
CA THR A 340 8.19 -10.83 -22.33
C THR A 340 8.49 -10.03 -23.59
N GLY A 341 9.76 -10.01 -23.99
CA GLY A 341 10.24 -9.32 -25.18
C GLY A 341 9.25 -9.58 -26.30
N THR A 342 8.61 -8.51 -26.75
CA THR A 342 7.78 -8.54 -27.94
C THR A 342 8.71 -8.69 -29.13
N ASP A 343 9.25 -9.89 -29.34
CA ASP A 343 9.72 -10.33 -30.66
C ASP A 343 8.48 -10.69 -31.49
N ALA A 344 7.71 -9.64 -31.78
CA ALA A 344 6.79 -9.56 -32.89
C ALA A 344 7.08 -8.27 -33.67
N ALA A 345 8.36 -7.96 -33.84
CA ALA A 345 8.83 -7.10 -34.91
C ALA A 345 9.41 -8.02 -35.99
N GLY A 346 8.71 -8.09 -37.12
CA GLY A 346 9.07 -8.91 -38.26
C GLY A 346 10.52 -8.70 -38.64
N THR A 347 11.29 -9.78 -38.63
CA THR A 347 12.48 -9.90 -39.45
C THR A 347 11.98 -9.96 -40.89
N GLU A 348 11.93 -8.80 -41.55
CA GLU A 348 12.03 -8.77 -43.01
C GLU A 348 13.41 -9.33 -43.36
N ASP A 349 13.44 -10.63 -43.64
CA ASP A 349 14.60 -11.25 -44.27
C ASP A 349 14.61 -10.82 -45.74
N ALA A 350 15.64 -10.05 -46.07
CA ALA A 350 15.92 -9.55 -47.40
C ALA A 350 16.47 -10.67 -48.28
N THR A 351 15.63 -11.65 -48.64
CA THR A 351 15.91 -12.49 -49.80
C THR A 351 14.61 -12.73 -50.59
N GLY A 352 14.41 -11.89 -51.60
CA GLY A 352 13.35 -12.10 -52.59
C GLY A 352 13.50 -13.47 -53.24
N ARG A 353 12.55 -14.37 -52.98
CA ARG A 353 12.20 -15.51 -53.82
C ARG A 353 10.77 -15.94 -53.51
N THR A 354 9.94 -15.88 -54.54
CA THR A 354 8.54 -16.27 -54.59
C THR A 354 8.36 -17.78 -54.35
N ALA A 355 7.33 -18.13 -53.59
CA ALA A 355 6.88 -19.50 -53.38
C ALA A 355 6.20 -20.09 -54.63
N PRO A 356 6.25 -21.42 -54.84
CA PRO A 356 5.21 -22.12 -55.58
C PRO A 356 4.23 -22.81 -54.63
N SER A 357 2.95 -22.61 -54.93
CA SER A 357 1.81 -23.34 -54.40
C SER A 357 1.84 -24.82 -54.84
N ALA A 358 1.43 -25.74 -53.96
CA ALA A 358 0.24 -26.60 -54.16
C ALA A 358 0.34 -28.00 -53.49
N VAL A 359 -0.86 -28.50 -53.18
CA VAL A 359 -1.31 -29.91 -53.10
C VAL A 359 -1.43 -30.55 -51.70
N ALA A 360 -2.69 -30.81 -51.32
CA ALA A 360 -3.09 -31.86 -50.38
C ALA A 360 -3.40 -33.16 -51.16
N PRO A 361 -3.25 -34.36 -50.56
CA PRO A 361 -4.45 -35.20 -50.37
C PRO A 361 -4.47 -36.12 -49.11
N GLU A 362 -5.67 -36.21 -48.51
CA GLU A 362 -6.50 -37.38 -48.06
C GLU A 362 -5.96 -38.64 -47.30
N PRO A 363 -6.87 -39.42 -46.62
CA PRO A 363 -6.61 -40.02 -45.30
C PRO A 363 -6.72 -41.57 -45.19
N ALA A 364 -6.24 -42.09 -44.04
CA ALA A 364 -6.55 -43.32 -43.25
C ALA A 364 -6.72 -44.71 -43.92
N PRO A 365 -6.44 -45.81 -43.17
CA PRO A 365 -7.53 -46.74 -42.87
C PRO A 365 -7.54 -47.33 -41.44
N ALA A 366 -8.63 -48.05 -41.19
CA ALA A 366 -9.24 -48.44 -39.92
C ALA A 366 -8.79 -49.79 -39.32
N GLY A 367 -9.18 -50.02 -38.06
CA GLY A 367 -9.19 -51.33 -37.39
C GLY A 367 -9.89 -51.28 -36.02
N GLN A 368 -11.22 -51.19 -36.01
CA GLN A 368 -12.18 -52.21 -35.49
C GLN A 368 -12.42 -52.25 -33.97
N CYS A 369 -13.65 -51.88 -33.59
CA CYS A 369 -14.35 -52.16 -32.33
C CYS A 369 -14.70 -53.66 -32.18
N PRO A 370 -15.10 -54.16 -30.99
CA PRO A 370 -16.52 -54.10 -30.56
C PRO A 370 -16.65 -53.86 -29.01
N VAL A 371 -17.76 -53.60 -28.31
CA VAL A 371 -19.17 -54.03 -28.34
C VAL A 371 -20.02 -53.03 -27.51
N HIS A 372 -21.26 -52.79 -27.98
CA HIS A 372 -22.51 -52.19 -27.47
C HIS A 372 -22.85 -51.92 -25.96
N PRO A 373 -23.94 -51.15 -25.68
CA PRO A 373 -23.94 -50.03 -24.74
C PRO A 373 -24.76 -50.25 -23.45
N ARG A 374 -24.57 -49.36 -22.47
CA ARG A 374 -25.59 -49.04 -21.46
C ARG A 374 -25.76 -47.53 -21.41
N THR A 375 -26.96 -47.10 -21.76
CA THR A 375 -27.50 -45.76 -21.61
C THR A 375 -27.62 -45.41 -20.12
N SER A 376 -27.23 -44.18 -19.78
CA SER A 376 -27.58 -43.52 -18.52
C SER A 376 -28.34 -42.22 -18.84
N PRO A 377 -29.31 -41.83 -17.99
CA PRO A 377 -30.45 -41.00 -18.39
C PRO A 377 -30.18 -39.49 -18.26
N GLU A 378 -31.01 -38.71 -18.95
CA GLU A 378 -31.06 -37.24 -18.86
C GLU A 378 -31.28 -36.73 -17.43
N PRO A 379 -30.69 -35.58 -17.05
CA PRO A 379 -31.04 -34.92 -15.79
C PRO A 379 -32.44 -34.29 -15.90
N GLY A 380 -33.32 -34.64 -14.96
CA GLY A 380 -34.67 -34.10 -14.84
C GLY A 380 -34.73 -32.61 -14.48
N PRO A 381 -35.93 -31.99 -14.55
CA PRO A 381 -36.10 -30.56 -14.43
C PRO A 381 -35.88 -30.06 -12.99
N ALA A 382 -35.47 -28.79 -12.89
CA ALA A 382 -35.23 -28.09 -11.62
C ALA A 382 -36.53 -27.99 -10.78
N PRO A 383 -36.45 -28.08 -9.43
CA PRO A 383 -37.61 -27.92 -8.57
C PRO A 383 -38.06 -26.46 -8.44
N ASP A 384 -39.38 -26.26 -8.39
CA ASP A 384 -40.06 -24.99 -8.17
C ASP A 384 -39.62 -24.32 -6.85
N THR A 385 -39.18 -23.07 -6.94
CA THR A 385 -38.99 -22.21 -5.77
C THR A 385 -40.36 -21.71 -5.30
N GLY A 386 -40.79 -22.22 -4.15
CA GLY A 386 -42.02 -21.81 -3.46
C GLY A 386 -42.08 -20.32 -3.13
N ALA A 387 -43.31 -19.85 -3.01
CA ALA A 387 -43.71 -18.48 -2.75
C ALA A 387 -43.03 -17.84 -1.52
N SER A 388 -42.62 -16.58 -1.67
CA SER A 388 -42.13 -15.69 -0.62
C SER A 388 -43.15 -15.54 0.53
N PRO A 389 -42.72 -15.60 1.80
CA PRO A 389 -43.56 -15.16 2.91
C PRO A 389 -43.54 -13.63 3.04
N ASP A 390 -44.70 -13.06 3.36
CA ASP A 390 -44.94 -11.65 3.61
C ASP A 390 -43.98 -11.03 4.64
N THR A 391 -43.30 -9.96 4.25
CA THR A 391 -42.57 -9.10 5.19
C THR A 391 -43.56 -8.19 5.91
N GLY A 392 -43.76 -8.46 7.20
CA GLY A 392 -44.55 -7.62 8.10
C GLY A 392 -44.08 -6.16 8.14
N THR A 393 -45.04 -5.27 8.40
CA THR A 393 -44.92 -3.82 8.49
C THR A 393 -43.87 -3.38 9.53
N SER A 394 -42.91 -2.56 9.11
CA SER A 394 -41.95 -1.89 9.99
C SER A 394 -42.64 -0.88 10.94
N PRO A 395 -42.26 -0.81 12.23
CA PRO A 395 -42.71 0.27 13.12
C PRO A 395 -42.06 1.60 12.71
N GLY A 396 -42.84 2.68 12.76
CA GLY A 396 -42.39 4.03 12.40
C GLY A 396 -41.28 4.58 13.32
N PRO A 397 -40.54 5.60 12.87
CA PRO A 397 -39.41 6.16 13.62
C PRO A 397 -39.90 6.88 14.89
N GLY A 398 -39.31 6.51 16.02
CA GLY A 398 -39.50 7.22 17.30
C GLY A 398 -38.98 8.65 17.23
N ALA A 399 -39.66 9.55 17.94
CA ALA A 399 -39.34 10.97 18.01
C ALA A 399 -37.92 11.22 18.56
N SER A 400 -37.19 12.14 17.92
CA SER A 400 -35.89 12.63 18.37
C SER A 400 -36.03 13.41 19.69
N PRO A 401 -35.13 13.23 20.67
CA PRO A 401 -35.10 14.08 21.85
C PRO A 401 -34.58 15.49 21.51
N ASP A 402 -35.15 16.47 22.20
CA ASP A 402 -34.94 17.91 22.04
C ASP A 402 -33.46 18.29 22.30
N SER A 403 -32.80 18.83 21.28
CA SER A 403 -31.44 19.37 21.40
C SER A 403 -31.52 20.78 21.98
N GLY A 404 -31.26 20.89 23.29
CA GLY A 404 -31.24 22.16 24.01
C GLY A 404 -30.34 23.22 23.36
N THR A 405 -30.76 24.47 23.50
CA THR A 405 -30.12 25.67 22.95
C THR A 405 -28.66 25.82 23.40
N PRO A 406 -27.69 26.04 22.48
CA PRO A 406 -26.31 26.33 22.84
C PRO A 406 -26.18 27.71 23.52
N PRO A 407 -25.26 27.89 24.49
CA PRO A 407 -25.05 29.18 25.12
C PRO A 407 -24.42 30.19 24.15
N ALA A 408 -24.76 31.46 24.32
CA ALA A 408 -24.26 32.55 23.50
C ALA A 408 -22.72 32.67 23.59
N PRO A 409 -22.02 33.02 22.49
CA PRO A 409 -20.58 33.24 22.52
C PRO A 409 -20.25 34.47 23.38
N GLY A 410 -19.27 34.31 24.27
CA GLY A 410 -18.75 35.40 25.10
C GLY A 410 -18.09 36.50 24.27
N THR A 411 -18.20 37.73 24.75
CA THR A 411 -17.63 38.94 24.14
C THR A 411 -16.09 38.85 24.07
N PRO A 412 -15.45 39.16 22.93
CA PRO A 412 -13.99 39.19 22.84
C PRO A 412 -13.40 40.35 23.65
N PRO A 413 -12.21 40.18 24.26
CA PRO A 413 -11.58 41.21 25.08
C PRO A 413 -11.02 42.38 24.24
N ASP A 414 -11.09 43.58 24.81
CA ASP A 414 -10.59 44.85 24.26
C ASP A 414 -9.06 44.81 24.08
N PRO A 415 -8.50 45.11 22.89
CA PRO A 415 -7.06 45.05 22.63
C PRO A 415 -6.21 46.13 23.34
N ARG A 416 -6.77 46.94 24.25
CA ARG A 416 -6.05 48.05 24.90
C ARG A 416 -5.66 47.84 26.38
N THR A 417 -5.68 46.61 26.91
CA THR A 417 -5.25 46.36 28.30
C THR A 417 -4.07 45.37 28.33
N PRO A 418 -2.89 45.75 28.87
CA PRO A 418 -1.79 44.81 29.03
C PRO A 418 -2.12 43.77 30.12
N PRO A 419 -1.66 42.51 29.98
CA PRO A 419 -1.93 41.47 30.96
C PRO A 419 -1.17 41.69 32.27
N ASP A 420 -1.84 41.37 33.37
CA ASP A 420 -1.37 41.45 34.76
C ASP A 420 -0.17 40.50 34.99
N PRO A 421 0.97 40.95 35.55
CA PRO A 421 2.08 40.06 35.84
C PRO A 421 1.71 39.17 37.04
N GLY A 422 1.48 37.89 36.75
CA GLY A 422 1.24 36.87 37.78
C GLY A 422 2.36 36.80 38.83
N PRO A 423 2.06 36.22 40.01
CA PRO A 423 2.96 36.27 41.16
C PRO A 423 4.27 35.49 40.93
N PRO A 424 5.38 35.91 41.58
CA PRO A 424 6.68 35.28 41.41
C PRO A 424 6.73 33.87 42.00
N PRO A 425 7.60 32.99 41.47
CA PRO A 425 7.74 31.62 41.95
C PRO A 425 8.41 31.56 43.35
N PRO A 426 8.12 30.52 44.16
CA PRO A 426 8.72 30.37 45.48
C PRO A 426 10.20 29.97 45.41
N GLU A 427 11.00 30.50 46.36
CA GLU A 427 12.44 30.25 46.49
C GLU A 427 12.78 28.77 46.83
N PRO A 428 13.94 28.26 46.36
CA PRO A 428 14.38 26.91 46.65
C PRO A 428 14.92 26.79 48.09
N THR A 429 14.27 25.95 48.90
CA THR A 429 14.75 25.59 50.24
C THR A 429 16.00 24.71 50.13
N GLY A 430 17.12 25.21 50.66
CA GLY A 430 18.40 24.51 50.71
C GLY A 430 18.36 23.28 51.62
N GLY A 431 18.45 22.09 51.01
CA GLY A 431 18.69 20.84 51.71
C GLY A 431 20.14 20.76 52.22
N ARG A 432 20.31 20.92 53.54
CA ARG A 432 21.57 20.67 54.25
C ARG A 432 21.98 19.20 54.12
N LYS A 433 23.23 18.97 53.70
CA LYS A 433 23.97 17.73 53.95
C LYS A 433 24.08 17.48 55.46
N ARG A 434 23.79 16.26 55.91
CA ARG A 434 24.34 15.71 57.14
C ARG A 434 25.06 14.39 56.83
N ARG A 435 26.25 14.35 57.43
CA ARG A 435 27.33 13.36 57.52
C ARG A 435 26.99 11.90 57.31
#